data_AF-A0A8X6RSE5-F1
#
_entry.id   AF-A0A8X6RSE5-F1
#
_cell.length_a   1.000
_cell.length_b   1.000
_cell.length_c   1.000
_cell.angle_alpha   90.00
_cell.angle_beta   90.00
_cell.angle_gamma   90.00
#
_symmetry.space_group_name_H-M   'P 1'
#
loop_
_entity.id
_entity.type
_entity.pdbx_description
1 polymer ?
#
loop_
_entity_poly.entity_id
_entity_poly.type
_entity_poly.pdbx_seq_one_letter_code
_entity_poly.pdbx_strand_id
1 'polypeptide(L)' 'MTGQRYIDEVLLPHVRLFRGAVGDKFVFMDDNATCHRTLAVQDCLDSEGIQRLIWPARSPDLNPIENVWDALGR' A
#
# COMPACT_ATOMS: atom_id res chain seq x y z
N MET A 1 -9.56 1.13 -10.36
CA MET A 1 -9.65 1.64 -8.97
C MET A 1 -9.35 3.14 -8.97
N THR A 2 -10.01 3.94 -8.13
CA THR A 2 -9.68 5.38 -7.93
C THR A 2 -8.94 5.56 -6.60
N GLY A 3 -8.28 6.70 -6.39
CA GLY A 3 -7.61 6.98 -5.11
C GLY A 3 -8.58 6.97 -3.93
N GLN A 4 -9.79 7.51 -4.09
CA GLN A 4 -10.81 7.48 -3.04
C GLN A 4 -11.23 6.06 -2.68
N ARG A 5 -11.51 5.21 -3.69
CA ARG A 5 -11.85 3.81 -3.44
C ARG A 5 -10.70 3.05 -2.81
N TYR A 6 -9.46 3.38 -3.15
CA TYR A 6 -8.29 2.79 -2.50
C TYR A 6 -8.20 3.14 -1.00
N ILE A 7 -8.53 4.38 -0.64
CA ILE A 7 -8.64 4.78 0.77
C ILE A 7 -9.71 3.97 1.49
N ASP A 8 -10.93 3.98 0.93
CA ASP A 8 -12.12 3.45 1.59
C ASP A 8 -12.15 1.91 1.63
N GLU A 9 -11.61 1.24 0.62
CA GLU A 9 -11.67 -0.22 0.48
C GLU A 9 -10.36 -0.91 0.93
N VAL A 10 -9.22 -0.19 0.99
CA VAL A 10 -7.91 -0.81 1.29
C VAL A 10 -7.21 -0.17 2.48
N LEU A 11 -6.93 1.14 2.42
CA LEU A 11 -6.09 1.78 3.45
C LEU A 11 -6.75 1.78 4.83
N LEU A 12 -7.97 2.32 4.92
CA LEU A 12 -8.66 2.45 6.21
C LEU A 12 -9.12 1.11 6.79
N PRO A 13 -9.68 0.16 6.01
CA PRO A 13 -10.17 -1.09 6.58
C PRO A 13 -9.05 -2.09 6.89
N HIS A 14 -7.95 -2.06 6.15
CA HIS A 14 -6.93 -3.12 6.22
C HIS A 14 -5.57 -2.59 6.68
N VAL A 15 -5.00 -1.64 5.96
CA VAL A 15 -3.62 -1.17 6.24
C VAL A 15 -3.53 -0.51 7.62
N ARG A 16 -4.53 0.28 8.01
CA ARG A 16 -4.63 0.90 9.33
C ARG A 16 -4.60 -0.12 10.47
N LEU A 17 -5.27 -1.26 10.30
CA LEU A 17 -5.29 -2.33 11.31
C LEU A 17 -3.89 -2.91 11.51
N PHE A 18 -3.17 -3.18 10.43
CA PHE A 18 -1.80 -3.68 10.51
C PHE A 18 -0.83 -2.65 11.08
N ARG A 19 -0.99 -1.36 10.75
CA ARG A 19 -0.22 -0.28 11.39
C ARG A 19 -0.45 -0.27 12.90
N GLY A 20 -1.68 -0.42 13.36
CA GLY A 20 -2.02 -0.51 14.78
C GLY A 20 -1.40 -1.73 15.46
N ALA A 21 -1.41 -2.89 14.80
CA ALA A 21 -0.88 -4.15 15.35
C ALA A 21 0.65 -4.22 15.39
N VAL A 22 1.33 -3.75 14.34
CA VAL A 22 2.80 -3.80 14.22
C VAL A 22 3.49 -2.65 14.98
N GLY A 23 2.82 -1.51 15.12
CA GLY A 23 3.39 -0.35 15.78
C GLY A 23 4.36 0.42 14.89
N ASP A 24 5.27 1.17 15.53
CA ASP A 24 6.09 2.19 14.86
C ASP A 24 7.09 1.66 13.83
N LYS A 25 7.29 0.34 13.78
CA LYS A 25 8.13 -0.33 12.79
C LYS A 25 7.39 -0.68 11.50
N PHE A 26 6.09 -0.38 11.41
CA PHE A 26 5.30 -0.66 10.23
C PHE A 26 5.71 0.24 9.07
N VAL A 27 6.07 -0.39 7.95
CA VAL A 27 6.33 0.29 6.68
C VAL A 27 5.42 -0.34 5.62
N PHE A 28 4.62 0.50 4.97
CA PHE A 28 3.68 0.09 3.94
C PHE A 28 4.34 0.07 2.56
N MET A 29 4.13 -1.01 1.80
CA MET A 29 4.63 -1.17 0.45
C MET A 29 3.46 -1.29 -0.53
N ASP A 30 3.54 -0.59 -1.66
CA ASP A 30 2.62 -0.72 -2.80
C ASP A 30 3.39 -0.65 -4.14
N ASP A 31 2.70 -0.91 -5.24
CA ASP A 31 3.25 -1.04 -6.60
C ASP A 31 3.38 0.28 -7.39
N ASN A 32 3.15 1.43 -6.73
CA ASN A 32 3.17 2.75 -7.37
C ASN A 32 2.12 2.97 -8.48
N ALA A 33 1.01 2.21 -8.49
CA ALA A 33 -0.11 2.47 -9.39
C ALA A 33 -0.66 3.89 -9.25
N THR A 34 -1.19 4.47 -10.34
CA THR A 34 -1.66 5.86 -10.38
C THR A 34 -2.69 6.18 -9.29
N CYS A 35 -3.58 5.23 -8.98
CA CYS A 35 -4.56 5.41 -7.91
C CYS A 35 -3.94 5.50 -6.51
N HIS A 36 -2.76 4.93 -6.29
CA HIS A 36 -2.04 4.98 -5.01
C HIS A 36 -1.23 6.29 -4.85
N ARG A 37 -1.17 7.13 -5.89
CA ARG A 37 -0.36 8.35 -5.96
C ARG A 37 -1.18 9.63 -6.12
N THR A 38 -2.48 9.59 -5.82
CA THR A 38 -3.28 10.81 -5.72
C THR A 38 -2.92 11.59 -4.44
N LEU A 39 -3.17 12.90 -4.45
CA LEU A 39 -2.96 13.75 -3.27
C LEU A 39 -3.77 13.23 -2.06
N ALA A 40 -5.05 12.90 -2.28
CA ALA A 40 -5.91 12.36 -1.22
C ALA A 40 -5.34 11.09 -0.56
N VAL A 41 -4.69 10.22 -1.33
CA VAL A 41 -4.07 9.01 -0.78
C VAL A 41 -2.83 9.37 0.04
N GLN A 42 -2.03 10.33 -0.43
CA GLN A 42 -0.86 10.80 0.31
C GLN A 42 -1.28 11.43 1.65
N ASP A 43 -2.26 12.34 1.62
CA ASP A 43 -2.80 13.00 2.81
C ASP A 43 -3.37 11.97 3.81
N CYS A 44 -4.05 10.94 3.31
CA CYS A 44 -4.58 9.86 4.15
C CYS A 44 -3.45 9.09 4.86
N LEU A 45 -2.41 8.67 4.15
CA LEU A 45 -1.29 7.95 4.75
C LEU A 45 -0.56 8.80 5.79
N ASP A 46 -0.36 10.08 5.51
CA ASP A 46 0.28 11.02 6.44
C ASP A 46 -0.58 11.21 7.71
N SER A 47 -1.90 11.33 7.55
CA SER A 47 -2.85 11.46 8.68
C SER A 47 -2.92 10.21 9.57
N GLU A 48 -2.73 9.02 8.99
CA GLU A 48 -2.71 7.74 9.71
C GLU A 48 -1.30 7.40 10.23
N GLY A 49 -0.29 8.25 9.99
CA GLY A 49 1.09 8.01 10.41
C GLY A 49 1.70 6.75 9.77
N ILE A 50 1.30 6.46 8.52
CA ILE A 50 1.74 5.28 7.78
C ILE A 50 2.91 5.68 6.87
N GLN A 51 4.12 5.24 7.24
CA GLN A 51 5.27 5.41 6.37
C GLN A 51 5.17 4.49 5.16
N ARG A 52 5.30 5.05 3.97
CA ARG A 52 5.39 4.30 2.71
C ARG A 52 6.85 4.00 2.36
N LEU A 53 7.12 2.78 1.90
CA LEU A 53 8.41 2.39 1.33
C LEU A 53 8.60 3.10 -0.03
N ILE A 54 9.76 3.73 -0.21
CA ILE A 54 10.14 4.27 -1.52
C ILE A 54 10.43 3.09 -2.43
N TRP A 55 9.65 2.97 -3.51
CA TRP A 55 9.73 1.84 -4.44
C TRP A 55 9.98 2.31 -5.87
N PRO A 56 10.93 1.71 -6.61
CA PRO A 56 11.15 2.03 -8.02
C PRO A 56 9.95 1.63 -8.88
N ALA A 57 9.61 2.48 -9.85
CA ALA A 57 8.54 2.17 -10.79
C ALA A 57 8.91 0.95 -11.66
N ARG A 58 7.91 0.16 -12.04
CA ARG A 58 8.06 -1.00 -12.95
C ARG A 58 9.06 -2.05 -12.47
N SER A 59 9.14 -2.28 -11.17
CA SER A 59 9.98 -3.35 -10.58
C SER A 59 9.09 -4.43 -9.94
N PRO A 60 8.34 -5.21 -10.74
CA PRO A 60 7.51 -6.30 -10.23
C PRO A 60 8.35 -7.44 -9.64
N ASP A 61 9.55 -7.66 -10.18
CA ASP A 61 10.53 -8.65 -9.73
C ASP A 61 10.94 -8.46 -8.26
N LEU A 62 10.93 -7.21 -7.79
CA LEU A 62 11.24 -6.88 -6.42
C LEU A 62 10.04 -7.03 -5.48
N ASN A 63 8.80 -7.14 -6.01
CA ASN A 63 7.59 -7.15 -5.19
C ASN A 63 7.28 -8.57 -4.70
N PRO A 64 7.41 -8.87 -3.38
CA PRO A 64 7.20 -10.23 -2.87
C PRO A 64 5.80 -10.78 -3.14
N ILE A 65 4.80 -9.90 -3.36
CA ILE A 65 3.43 -10.33 -3.65
C ILE A 65 3.31 -11.03 -5.01
N GLU A 66 4.18 -10.72 -5.98
CA GLU A 66 4.18 -11.39 -7.29
C GLU A 66 4.48 -12.88 -7.14
N ASN A 67 5.45 -13.22 -6.28
CA ASN A 67 5.76 -14.62 -5.96
C ASN A 67 4.58 -15.33 -5.28
N VAL A 68 3.83 -14.62 -4.43
CA VAL A 68 2.63 -15.16 -3.78
C VAL A 68 1.53 -15.40 -4.82
N TRP A 69 1.30 -14.47 -5.74
CA TRP A 69 0.32 -14.64 -6.81
C TRP A 69 0.68 -15.78 -7.76
N ASP A 70 1.94 -15.91 -8.14
CA ASP A 70 2.42 -17.03 -8.96
C ASP A 70 2.19 -18.37 -8.25
N ALA A 71 2.45 -18.45 -6.94
CA ALA A 71 2.16 -19.65 -6.14
C ALA A 71 0.65 -19.95 -6.01
N LEU A 72 -0.20 -18.92 -6.03
CA LEU A 72 -1.65 -19.05 -6.02
C LEU A 72 -2.24 -19.40 -7.40
N GLY A 73 -1.40 -19.48 -8.44
CA GLY A 73 -1.80 -19.96 -9.76
C GLY A 73 -2.39 -18.89 -10.68
N ARG A 74 -1.93 -17.64 -10.52
CA ARG A 74 -2.13 -16.45 -11.37
C ARG A 74 -3.31 -16.45 -12.36
#